data_AF-V5GPM3-F1
#
_entry.id   AF-V5GPM3-F1
#
_cell.length_a   1.000
_cell.length_b   1.000
_cell.length_c   1.000
_cell.angle_alpha   90.00
_cell.angle_beta   90.00
_cell.angle_gamma   90.00
#
_symmetry.space_group_name_H-M   'P 1'
#
loop_
_entity.id
_entity.type
_entity.pdbx_description
1 polymer ?
#
loop_
_entity_poly.entity_id
_entity_poly.type
_entity_poly.pdbx_seq_one_letter_code
_entity_poly.pdbx_strand_id
1 'polypeptide(L)'
;FPVEPTAVNVFGDDPYGDGLNLETLAQHSFSPPESVQQARRKIGLGVTLSHEENCVWVYNRSENSIFVSSLTLEDPDSPSPTKVPAGNCLCIFDPVKAAQQNYGWNFTHPQFGPIDPNSVRISFVKGWGQKYSRREIMSCPCWLEILLAPCR
;
A
#
# COMPACT_ATOMS: atom_id res chain seq x y z
N PHE A 1 7.91 -10.68 3.84
CA PHE A 1 7.09 -11.31 4.88
C PHE A 1 5.94 -12.04 4.18
N PRO A 2 5.91 -13.38 4.16
CA PRO A 2 4.82 -14.14 3.57
C PRO A 2 3.58 -14.07 4.47
N VAL A 3 2.39 -14.12 3.86
CA VAL A 3 1.10 -14.08 4.56
C VAL A 3 0.31 -15.29 4.11
N GLU A 4 0.09 -16.23 5.03
CA GLU A 4 -0.72 -17.43 4.81
C GLU A 4 -2.19 -17.26 5.27
N PRO A 5 -2.49 -16.56 6.38
CA PRO A 5 -3.87 -16.32 6.79
C PRO A 5 -4.61 -15.41 5.79
N THR A 6 -5.95 -15.48 5.82
CA THR A 6 -6.80 -14.62 4.97
C THR A 6 -6.77 -13.15 5.40
N ALA A 7 -6.24 -12.82 6.58
CA ALA A 7 -6.05 -11.45 7.01
C ALA A 7 -4.75 -11.28 7.79
N VAL A 8 -4.12 -10.12 7.64
CA VAL A 8 -2.92 -9.74 8.38
C VAL A 8 -2.99 -8.26 8.75
N ASN A 9 -2.60 -7.94 9.98
CA ASN A 9 -2.42 -6.57 10.39
C ASN A 9 -1.00 -6.09 10.11
N VAL A 10 -0.85 -4.84 9.69
CA VAL A 10 0.43 -4.16 9.57
C VAL A 10 0.36 -2.88 10.38
N PHE A 11 1.22 -2.72 11.38
CA PHE A 11 1.11 -1.64 12.37
C PHE A 11 2.47 -1.08 12.77
N GLY A 12 2.47 0.08 13.45
CA GLY A 12 3.67 0.80 13.86
C GLY A 12 4.28 0.20 15.13
N ASP A 13 3.93 0.79 16.28
CA ASP A 13 4.31 0.32 17.61
C ASP A 13 3.00 0.00 18.36
N ASP A 14 2.63 -1.28 18.37
CA ASP A 14 1.53 -1.81 19.17
C ASP A 14 1.99 -3.12 19.83
N PRO A 15 2.25 -3.13 21.15
CA PRO A 15 2.77 -4.31 21.84
C PRO A 15 1.78 -5.47 21.90
N TYR A 16 0.50 -5.22 21.63
CA TYR A 16 -0.55 -6.25 21.61
C TYR A 16 -1.05 -6.57 20.19
N GLY A 17 -0.42 -5.98 19.17
CA GLY A 17 -0.81 -6.17 17.78
C GLY A 17 -0.45 -7.57 17.30
N ASP A 18 -1.43 -8.29 16.75
CA ASP A 18 -1.21 -9.56 16.06
C ASP A 18 -0.96 -9.29 14.56
N GLY A 19 0.24 -9.57 14.07
CA GLY A 19 0.64 -9.38 12.67
C GLY A 19 2.04 -8.81 12.48
N LEU A 20 2.22 -8.00 11.44
CA LEU A 20 3.50 -7.39 11.08
C LEU A 20 3.70 -6.05 11.78
N ASN A 21 4.59 -6.03 12.77
CA ASN A 21 5.09 -4.82 13.40
C ASN A 21 6.17 -4.18 12.50
N LEU A 22 6.00 -2.90 12.12
CA LEU A 22 6.93 -2.17 11.27
C LEU A 22 8.14 -1.61 12.05
N GLU A 23 8.03 -1.47 13.36
CA GLU A 23 9.15 -1.06 14.22
C GLU A 23 10.21 -2.16 14.33
N THR A 24 9.84 -3.44 14.31
CA THR A 24 10.83 -4.52 14.31
C THR A 24 11.69 -4.48 13.05
N LEU A 25 11.12 -4.08 11.90
CA LEU A 25 11.87 -3.86 10.65
C LEU A 25 12.78 -2.63 10.73
N ALA A 26 12.40 -1.62 11.52
CA ALA A 26 13.16 -0.40 11.72
C ALA A 26 14.43 -0.60 12.55
N GLN A 27 14.56 -1.71 13.29
CA GLN A 27 15.74 -2.02 14.12
C GLN A 27 17.05 -2.08 13.32
N HIS A 28 16.96 -2.37 12.01
CA HIS A 28 18.10 -2.35 11.11
C HIS A 28 18.45 -0.96 10.55
N SER A 29 17.62 0.05 10.81
CA SER A 29 17.86 1.45 10.41
C SER A 29 18.61 2.20 11.50
N PHE A 30 19.93 2.28 11.41
CA PHE A 30 20.74 3.12 12.30
C PHE A 30 20.56 4.60 11.91
N SER A 31 19.98 5.41 12.80
CA SER A 31 19.66 6.84 12.64
C SER A 31 18.79 7.24 11.42
N PRO A 32 17.49 6.85 11.39
CA PRO A 32 16.57 7.32 10.34
C PRO A 32 16.36 8.84 10.41
N PRO A 33 16.14 9.53 9.27
CA PRO A 33 15.79 10.96 9.25
C PRO A 33 14.56 11.28 10.11
N GLU A 34 14.48 12.50 10.64
CA GLU A 34 13.37 12.94 11.51
C GLU A 34 11.99 12.75 10.86
N SER A 35 11.88 13.02 9.56
CA SER A 35 10.64 12.83 8.79
C SER A 35 10.17 11.37 8.77
N VAL A 36 11.10 10.41 8.79
CA VAL A 36 10.83 8.98 8.88
C VAL A 36 10.38 8.62 10.30
N GLN A 37 11.09 9.10 11.32
CA GLN A 37 10.71 8.87 12.72
C GLN A 37 9.29 9.40 13.02
N GLN A 38 8.98 10.62 12.55
CA GLN A 38 7.67 11.22 12.74
C GLN A 38 6.57 10.46 11.99
N ALA A 39 6.85 9.96 10.79
CA ALA A 39 5.91 9.15 10.03
C ALA A 39 5.63 7.82 10.75
N ARG A 40 6.67 7.12 11.23
CA ARG A 40 6.54 5.86 11.99
C ARG A 40 5.64 6.02 13.22
N ARG A 41 5.83 7.08 14.01
CA ARG A 41 4.99 7.40 15.19
C ARG A 41 3.52 7.63 14.85
N LYS A 42 3.20 7.99 13.61
CA LYS A 42 1.83 8.27 13.14
C LYS A 42 1.13 7.08 12.50
N ILE A 43 1.83 5.94 12.34
CA ILE A 43 1.23 4.71 11.80
C ILE A 43 0.20 4.16 12.79
N GLY A 44 0.51 4.13 14.09
CA GLY A 44 -0.36 3.57 15.12
C GLY A 44 -0.80 2.15 14.78
N LEU A 45 -2.11 1.88 14.84
CA LEU A 45 -2.71 0.58 14.49
C LEU A 45 -2.56 0.21 13.00
N GLY A 46 -2.13 1.16 12.15
CA GLY A 46 -1.82 0.92 10.74
C GLY A 46 -3.01 0.41 9.94
N VAL A 47 -2.87 -0.74 9.30
CA VAL A 47 -3.87 -1.32 8.39
C VAL A 47 -4.13 -2.79 8.69
N THR A 48 -5.30 -3.27 8.30
CA THR A 48 -5.57 -4.70 8.11
C THR A 48 -5.67 -4.96 6.62
N LEU A 49 -4.90 -5.92 6.13
CA LEU A 49 -5.07 -6.48 4.78
C LEU A 49 -5.90 -7.74 4.91
N SER A 50 -6.95 -7.88 4.10
CA SER A 50 -7.76 -9.09 4.06
C SER A 50 -7.99 -9.56 2.63
N HIS A 51 -8.04 -10.87 2.46
CA HIS A 51 -8.41 -11.55 1.24
C HIS A 51 -9.82 -12.12 1.43
N GLU A 52 -10.79 -11.49 0.77
CA GLU A 52 -12.22 -11.77 0.91
C GLU A 52 -12.85 -11.85 -0.49
N GLU A 53 -13.59 -12.92 -0.77
CA GLU A 53 -14.31 -13.09 -2.04
C GLU A 53 -13.42 -12.91 -3.29
N ASN A 54 -12.18 -13.42 -3.24
CA ASN A 54 -11.13 -13.28 -4.26
C ASN A 54 -10.60 -11.86 -4.48
N CYS A 55 -11.05 -10.89 -3.70
CA CYS A 55 -10.53 -9.53 -3.70
C CYS A 55 -9.58 -9.32 -2.52
N VAL A 56 -8.65 -8.39 -2.68
CA VAL A 56 -7.82 -7.93 -1.56
C VAL A 56 -8.34 -6.58 -1.10
N TRP A 57 -8.56 -6.46 0.20
CA TRP A 57 -9.04 -5.26 0.85
C TRP A 57 -7.98 -4.72 1.80
N VAL A 58 -8.01 -3.40 1.97
CA VAL A 58 -7.33 -2.72 3.07
C VAL A 58 -8.37 -2.04 3.95
N TYR A 59 -8.27 -2.23 5.26
CA TYR A 59 -8.97 -1.46 6.26
C TYR A 59 -7.96 -0.55 6.99
N ASN A 60 -8.19 0.75 6.96
CA ASN A 60 -7.32 1.71 7.63
C ASN A 60 -7.72 1.88 9.10
N ARG A 61 -6.93 1.27 10.00
CA ARG A 61 -7.12 1.36 11.46
C ARG A 61 -6.35 2.51 12.09
N SER A 62 -5.46 3.17 11.33
CA SER A 62 -4.70 4.32 11.83
C SER A 62 -5.57 5.57 11.93
N GLU A 63 -5.12 6.53 12.74
CA GLU A 63 -5.76 7.87 12.84
C GLU A 63 -5.45 8.77 11.63
N ASN A 64 -4.53 8.36 10.76
CA ASN A 64 -4.07 9.13 9.62
C ASN A 64 -4.55 8.50 8.31
N SER A 65 -4.56 9.27 7.23
CA SER A 65 -4.85 8.70 5.91
C SER A 65 -3.68 7.84 5.41
N ILE A 66 -4.00 6.76 4.72
CA ILE A 66 -3.07 6.02 3.88
C ILE A 66 -3.33 6.35 2.41
N PHE A 67 -2.36 6.04 1.55
CA PHE A 67 -2.41 6.32 0.13
C PHE A 67 -2.03 5.04 -0.62
N VAL A 68 -2.92 4.57 -1.49
CA VAL A 68 -2.83 3.26 -2.14
C VAL A 68 -2.70 3.43 -3.65
N SER A 69 -1.77 2.72 -4.26
CA SER A 69 -1.62 2.60 -5.71
C SER A 69 -1.67 1.13 -6.09
N SER A 70 -2.55 0.82 -7.02
CA SER A 70 -2.80 -0.51 -7.57
C SER A 70 -3.32 -0.31 -8.97
N LEU A 71 -2.92 -1.18 -9.91
CA LEU A 71 -3.39 -1.12 -11.29
C LEU A 71 -4.93 -1.12 -11.36
N THR A 72 -5.56 -1.94 -10.51
CA THR A 72 -7.03 -2.10 -10.43
C THR A 72 -7.77 -0.87 -9.89
N LEU A 73 -7.04 0.12 -9.36
CA LEU A 73 -7.54 1.40 -8.86
C LEU A 73 -7.18 2.58 -9.77
N GLU A 74 -6.29 2.38 -10.74
CA GLU A 74 -5.77 3.49 -11.55
C GLU A 74 -6.85 4.07 -12.47
N ASP A 75 -6.99 5.39 -12.37
CA ASP A 75 -7.74 6.20 -13.31
C ASP A 75 -6.84 6.54 -14.50
N PRO A 76 -7.20 6.16 -15.75
CA PRO A 76 -6.42 6.46 -16.95
C PRO A 76 -6.11 7.95 -17.11
N ASP A 77 -7.02 8.82 -16.65
CA ASP A 77 -6.90 10.26 -16.80
C ASP A 77 -6.09 10.91 -15.67
N SER A 78 -5.89 10.21 -14.54
CA SER A 78 -5.20 10.76 -13.37
C SER A 78 -4.54 9.66 -12.52
N PRO A 79 -3.37 9.14 -12.92
CA PRO A 79 -2.63 8.16 -12.14
C PRO A 79 -2.09 8.82 -10.86
N SER A 80 -2.89 8.76 -9.81
CA SER A 80 -2.58 9.27 -8.48
C SER A 80 -3.03 8.22 -7.46
N PRO A 81 -2.31 8.07 -6.34
CA PRO A 81 -2.71 7.13 -5.31
C PRO A 81 -4.06 7.53 -4.73
N THR A 82 -4.89 6.52 -4.51
CA THR A 82 -6.19 6.66 -3.86
C THR A 82 -5.96 6.90 -2.37
N LYS A 83 -6.49 8.01 -1.85
CA LYS A 83 -6.44 8.34 -0.42
C LYS A 83 -7.52 7.57 0.32
N VAL A 84 -7.14 6.83 1.36
CA VAL A 84 -8.06 6.12 2.25
C VAL A 84 -8.01 6.76 3.64
N PRO A 85 -9.09 7.46 4.07
CA PRO A 85 -9.20 8.04 5.40
C PRO A 85 -9.15 7.00 6.53
N ALA A 86 -8.99 7.46 7.77
CA ALA A 86 -9.09 6.63 8.97
C ALA A 86 -10.49 6.00 9.06
N GLY A 87 -10.58 4.71 9.40
CA GLY A 87 -11.84 3.99 9.56
C GLY A 87 -12.49 3.54 8.24
N ASN A 88 -11.84 3.73 7.09
CA ASN A 88 -12.37 3.35 5.78
C ASN A 88 -11.73 2.06 5.25
N CYS A 89 -12.51 1.32 4.46
CA CYS A 89 -12.04 0.18 3.68
C CYS A 89 -11.93 0.53 2.18
N LEU A 90 -11.01 -0.13 1.48
CA LEU A 90 -10.87 -0.04 0.03
C LEU A 90 -10.48 -1.41 -0.54
N CYS A 91 -11.14 -1.84 -1.62
CA CYS A 91 -10.70 -2.97 -2.41
C CYS A 91 -9.47 -2.55 -3.20
N ILE A 92 -8.29 -3.05 -2.83
CA ILE A 92 -7.01 -2.66 -3.41
C ILE A 92 -6.57 -3.58 -4.55
N PHE A 93 -7.23 -4.72 -4.71
CA PHE A 93 -7.03 -5.60 -5.84
C PHE A 93 -8.31 -6.37 -6.15
N ASP A 94 -8.80 -6.20 -7.37
CA ASP A 94 -9.94 -6.93 -7.93
C ASP A 94 -9.44 -7.75 -9.13
N PRO A 95 -9.46 -9.09 -9.06
CA PRO A 95 -8.91 -9.95 -10.11
C PRO A 95 -9.66 -9.81 -11.44
N VAL A 96 -10.94 -9.44 -11.42
CA VAL A 96 -11.74 -9.23 -12.64
C VAL A 96 -11.26 -7.97 -13.35
N LYS A 97 -11.02 -6.90 -12.60
CA LYS A 97 -10.44 -5.65 -13.15
C LYS A 97 -9.01 -5.86 -13.62
N ALA A 98 -8.20 -6.59 -12.85
CA ALA A 98 -6.83 -6.91 -13.22
C ALA A 98 -6.76 -7.68 -14.55
N ALA A 99 -7.66 -8.66 -14.74
CA ALA A 99 -7.77 -9.39 -16.00
C ALA A 99 -8.12 -8.45 -17.17
N GLN A 100 -9.13 -7.58 -17.00
CA GLN A 100 -9.52 -6.61 -18.04
C GLN A 100 -8.38 -5.68 -18.42
N GLN A 101 -7.60 -5.20 -17.44
CA GLN A 101 -6.45 -4.34 -17.70
C GLN A 101 -5.30 -5.09 -18.39
N ASN A 102 -5.05 -6.36 -18.05
CA ASN A 102 -4.06 -7.18 -18.75
C ASN A 102 -4.40 -7.42 -20.24
N TYR A 103 -5.68 -7.42 -20.61
CA TYR A 103 -6.10 -7.57 -22.02
C TYR A 103 -6.21 -6.24 -22.78
N GLY A 104 -6.49 -5.13 -22.08
CA GLY A 104 -6.79 -3.82 -22.69
C GLY A 104 -5.67 -2.78 -22.60
N TRP A 105 -4.79 -2.87 -21.62
CA TRP A 105 -3.62 -1.99 -21.52
C TRP A 105 -2.45 -2.64 -22.25
N ASN A 106 -2.16 -2.15 -23.45
CA ASN A 106 -0.84 -2.31 -24.00
C ASN A 106 0.15 -1.76 -22.95
N PHE A 107 1.00 -2.62 -22.39
CA PHE A 107 2.16 -2.26 -21.53
C PHE A 107 3.18 -1.36 -22.27
N THR A 108 2.76 -0.68 -23.33
CA THR A 108 3.54 0.17 -24.22
C THR A 108 3.52 1.64 -23.83
N HIS A 109 2.99 2.02 -22.66
CA HIS A 109 3.16 3.39 -22.16
C HIS A 109 4.62 3.54 -21.69
N PRO A 110 5.51 4.20 -22.46
CA PRO A 110 6.96 4.15 -22.23
C PRO A 110 7.41 4.97 -21.02
N GLN A 111 6.46 5.61 -20.32
CA GLN A 111 6.71 6.61 -19.29
C GLN A 111 6.82 6.00 -17.89
N PHE A 112 6.31 4.79 -17.72
CA PHE A 112 6.40 4.02 -16.50
C PHE A 112 7.06 2.71 -16.93
N GLY A 113 8.19 2.34 -16.33
CA GLY A 113 8.90 1.11 -16.68
C GLY A 113 8.04 -0.16 -16.48
N PRO A 114 8.63 -1.35 -16.39
CA PRO A 114 7.85 -2.56 -16.12
C PRO A 114 7.01 -2.39 -14.85
N ILE A 115 5.67 -2.35 -15.01
CA ILE A 115 4.71 -2.34 -13.91
C ILE A 115 4.35 -3.79 -13.62
N ASP A 116 4.48 -4.21 -12.37
CA ASP A 116 3.98 -5.51 -11.92
C ASP A 116 2.47 -5.40 -11.63
N PRO A 117 1.59 -6.03 -12.44
CA PRO A 117 0.14 -5.96 -12.24
C PRO A 117 -0.33 -6.61 -10.93
N ASN A 118 0.53 -7.41 -10.30
CA ASN A 118 0.26 -8.07 -9.03
C ASN A 118 0.88 -7.33 -7.83
N SER A 119 1.39 -6.11 -8.04
CA SER A 119 1.94 -5.27 -6.98
C SER A 119 0.94 -4.20 -6.55
N VAL A 120 0.76 -4.07 -5.24
CA VAL A 120 0.01 -2.97 -4.62
C VAL A 120 0.91 -2.22 -3.66
N ARG A 121 0.92 -0.90 -3.77
CA ARG A 121 1.79 -0.03 -2.97
C ARG A 121 0.98 0.84 -2.03
N ILE A 122 1.37 0.87 -0.76
CA ILE A 122 0.69 1.65 0.28
C ILE A 122 1.71 2.57 0.96
N SER A 123 1.43 3.86 1.01
CA SER A 123 2.17 4.80 1.86
C SER A 123 1.34 5.25 3.05
N PHE A 124 1.99 5.33 4.21
CA PHE A 124 1.39 5.81 5.45
C PHE A 124 1.57 7.32 5.56
N VAL A 125 0.51 8.03 5.97
CA VAL A 125 0.50 9.46 6.33
C VAL A 125 0.75 10.43 5.16
N LYS A 126 1.58 10.08 4.18
CA LYS A 126 2.01 10.96 3.08
C LYS A 126 1.59 10.40 1.73
N GLY A 127 0.92 11.23 0.94
CA GLY A 127 0.62 10.94 -0.46
C GLY A 127 1.76 11.33 -1.40
N TRP A 128 1.69 10.81 -2.62
CA TRP A 128 2.61 11.10 -3.72
C TRP A 128 1.85 11.22 -5.05
N GLY A 129 2.53 11.61 -6.12
CA GLY A 129 1.95 11.82 -7.45
C GLY A 129 1.70 13.28 -7.76
N GLN A 130 1.00 13.56 -8.87
CA GLN A 130 0.94 14.89 -9.45
C GLN A 130 0.28 15.95 -8.54
N LYS A 131 -0.63 15.50 -7.68
CA LYS A 131 -1.40 16.30 -6.71
C LYS A 131 -0.65 16.56 -5.40
N TYR A 132 0.56 16.03 -5.24
CA TYR A 132 1.34 16.11 -4.00
C TYR A 132 2.76 16.64 -4.27
N SER A 133 3.44 17.08 -3.22
CA SER A 133 4.84 17.53 -3.32
C SER A 133 5.81 16.40 -3.65
N ARG A 134 5.45 15.15 -3.30
CA ARG A 134 6.22 13.95 -3.62
C ARG A 134 5.75 13.44 -4.97
N ARG A 135 6.67 13.26 -5.92
CA ARG A 135 6.34 12.72 -7.25
C ARG A 135 6.25 11.20 -7.26
N GLU A 136 7.08 10.54 -6.45
CA GLU A 136 7.22 9.09 -6.40
C GLU A 136 7.01 8.55 -5.00
N ILE A 137 6.61 7.29 -4.89
CA ILE A 137 6.42 6.63 -3.60
C ILE A 137 7.74 6.48 -2.82
N MET A 138 8.88 6.35 -3.51
CA MET A 138 10.21 6.29 -2.88
C MET A 138 10.54 7.56 -2.08
N SER A 139 9.88 8.68 -2.38
CA SER A 139 9.99 9.92 -1.62
C SER A 139 9.12 9.94 -0.34
N CYS A 140 8.29 8.91 -0.12
CA CYS A 140 7.50 8.77 1.08
C CYS A 140 8.35 8.17 2.21
N PRO A 141 8.21 8.70 3.44
CA PRO A 141 9.02 8.28 4.57
C PRO A 141 8.76 6.84 5.03
N CYS A 142 7.52 6.36 4.88
CA CYS A 142 7.11 5.01 5.24
C CYS A 142 6.08 4.51 4.21
N TRP A 143 6.38 3.38 3.59
CA TRP A 143 5.53 2.73 2.62
C TRP A 143 5.86 1.23 2.58
N LEU A 144 4.97 0.45 1.99
CA LEU A 144 5.14 -0.98 1.75
C LEU A 144 4.67 -1.34 0.34
N GLU A 145 5.24 -2.43 -0.17
CA GLU A 145 4.82 -3.08 -1.40
C GLU A 145 4.27 -4.46 -1.05
N ILE A 146 3.07 -4.74 -1.54
CA ILE A 146 2.38 -6.01 -1.39
C ILE A 146 2.50 -6.72 -2.73
N LEU A 147 3.13 -7.87 -2.72
CA LEU A 147 3.23 -8.72 -3.89
C LEU A 147 2.18 -9.83 -3.76
N LEU A 148 1.23 -9.83 -4.68
CA LEU A 148 0.18 -10.83 -4.73
C LEU A 148 0.75 -12.08 -5.40
N ALA A 149 0.81 -13.18 -4.65
CA ALA A 149 1.23 -14.44 -5.21
C ALA A 149 0.22 -14.88 -6.30
N PRO A 150 0.69 -15.37 -7.46
CA PRO A 150 -0.19 -15.98 -8.45
C PRO A 150 -0.99 -17.12 -7.81
N CYS A 151 -2.24 -17.30 -8.20
CA CYS A 151 -2.98 -18.53 -7.89
C CYS A 151 -2.14 -19.73 -8.36
N ARG A 152 -1.75 -20.61 -7.43
CA ARG A 152 -1.09 -21.88 -7.75
C ARG A 152 -2.12 -22.93 -8.18
#